data_AF-A0A1U9P1M6-F1
#
_entry.id   AF-A0A1U9P1M6-F1
#
_cell.length_a   1.000
_cell.length_b   1.000
_cell.length_c   1.000
_cell.angle_alpha   90.00
_cell.angle_beta   90.00
_cell.angle_gamma   90.00
#
_symmetry.space_group_name_H-M   'P 1'
#
loop_
_entity.id
_entity.type
_entity.pdbx_description
1 polymer ?
#
loop_
_entity_poly.entity_id
_entity_poly.type
_entity_poly.pdbx_seq_one_letter_code
_entity_poly.pdbx_strand_id
1 'polypeptide(L)'
;MTPPRHVNWDFAVQVLDAVLPGSTAYNPDKMTGIPLDDWKPFDLTVRDADAIEDDFLTYCDDLEGPLIVVNSTSFYPDQGPYFVEASNLRDFVKAFDTRVRDYFMWTDVLVVSPATGFVIVVQDDGYIVKVRGNAIMTVQRGVDAK
;
A
#
# COMPACT_ATOMS: atom_id res chain seq x y z
N MET A 1 -23.18 -0.59 -18.69
CA MET A 1 -22.18 0.49 -18.56
C MET A 1 -21.37 0.18 -17.33
N THR A 2 -20.05 0.05 -17.46
CA THR A 2 -19.17 -0.08 -16.30
C THR A 2 -19.22 1.24 -15.53
N PRO A 3 -19.44 1.24 -14.21
CA PRO A 3 -19.42 2.47 -13.42
C PRO A 3 -18.06 3.18 -13.61
N PRO A 4 -18.05 4.52 -13.65
CA PRO A 4 -16.81 5.28 -13.77
C PRO A 4 -15.88 4.95 -12.60
N ARG A 5 -14.59 4.77 -12.91
CA ARG A 5 -13.55 4.51 -11.93
C ARG A 5 -13.42 5.71 -10.98
N HIS A 6 -13.21 5.45 -9.68
CA HIS A 6 -13.06 6.50 -8.67
C HIS A 6 -11.97 7.52 -9.05
N VAL A 7 -12.18 8.81 -8.78
CA VAL A 7 -11.35 9.93 -9.29
C VAL A 7 -9.88 9.88 -8.85
N ASN A 8 -9.61 9.20 -7.73
CA ASN A 8 -8.27 9.06 -7.17
C ASN A 8 -7.34 8.15 -7.97
N TRP A 9 -7.89 7.32 -8.87
CA TRP A 9 -7.12 6.28 -9.52
C TRP A 9 -6.08 6.80 -10.50
N ASP A 10 -6.40 7.84 -11.27
CA ASP A 10 -5.46 8.38 -12.26
C ASP A 10 -4.23 8.96 -11.57
N PHE A 11 -4.45 9.70 -10.48
CA PHE A 11 -3.36 10.22 -9.65
C PHE A 11 -2.55 9.08 -9.03
N ALA A 12 -3.20 8.07 -8.45
CA ALA A 12 -2.52 6.96 -7.83
C ALA A 12 -1.63 6.19 -8.80
N VAL A 13 -2.09 5.97 -10.04
CA VAL A 13 -1.31 5.31 -11.10
C VAL A 13 -0.12 6.18 -11.53
N GLN A 14 -0.30 7.49 -11.67
CA GLN A 14 0.81 8.40 -11.99
C GLN A 14 1.90 8.38 -10.91
N VAL A 15 1.51 8.35 -9.64
CA VAL A 15 2.46 8.23 -8.52
C VAL A 15 3.17 6.88 -8.55
N LEU A 16 2.45 5.79 -8.80
CA LEU A 16 3.05 4.46 -8.91
C LEU A 16 4.08 4.41 -10.04
N ASP A 17 3.76 4.92 -11.23
CA ASP A 17 4.69 4.94 -12.37
C ASP A 17 5.92 5.82 -12.07
N ALA A 18 5.74 6.94 -11.38
CA ALA A 18 6.86 7.79 -11.00
C ALA A 18 7.79 7.13 -9.95
N VAL A 19 7.23 6.42 -8.96
CA VAL A 19 7.99 5.68 -7.93
C VAL A 19 8.61 4.42 -8.52
N LEU A 20 7.87 3.64 -9.30
CA LEU A 20 8.29 2.36 -9.87
C LEU A 20 8.01 2.34 -11.40
N PRO A 21 8.90 2.96 -12.21
CA PRO A 21 8.68 3.15 -13.64
C PRO A 21 8.29 1.89 -14.41
N GLY A 22 7.24 1.99 -15.21
CA GLY A 22 6.67 0.87 -15.96
C GLY A 22 5.54 0.13 -15.23
N SER A 23 5.33 0.39 -13.93
CA SER A 23 4.18 -0.11 -13.20
C SER A 23 2.95 0.77 -13.44
N THR A 24 2.00 0.27 -14.23
CA THR A 24 0.84 1.05 -14.71
C THR A 24 -0.49 0.68 -14.04
N ALA A 25 -0.45 -0.29 -13.14
CA ALA A 25 -1.63 -0.74 -12.39
C ALA A 25 -1.22 -1.24 -11.01
N TYR A 26 -2.11 -1.04 -10.03
CA TYR A 26 -2.03 -1.69 -8.73
C TYR A 26 -2.55 -3.12 -8.87
N ASN A 27 -1.76 -3.95 -9.55
CA ASN A 27 -1.99 -5.37 -9.75
C ASN A 27 -0.62 -6.03 -9.69
N PRO A 28 -0.34 -6.92 -8.71
CA PRO A 28 0.97 -7.53 -8.53
C PRO A 28 1.55 -8.16 -9.82
N ASP A 29 0.72 -8.82 -10.63
CA ASP A 29 1.14 -9.46 -11.89
C ASP A 29 1.56 -8.47 -12.99
N LYS A 30 1.21 -7.19 -12.83
CA LYS A 30 1.48 -6.12 -13.81
C LYS A 30 2.52 -5.11 -13.31
N MET A 31 3.13 -5.36 -12.15
CA MET A 31 4.17 -4.50 -11.61
C MET A 31 5.52 -4.84 -12.22
N THR A 32 6.19 -3.81 -12.71
CA THR A 32 7.54 -3.91 -13.26
C THR A 32 8.55 -3.50 -12.20
N GLY A 33 9.74 -4.10 -12.21
CA GLY A 33 10.82 -3.71 -11.28
C GLY A 33 10.76 -4.39 -9.91
N ILE A 34 9.97 -5.46 -9.77
CA ILE A 34 10.00 -6.35 -8.61
C ILE A 34 10.71 -7.65 -9.00
N PRO A 35 11.94 -7.90 -8.51
CA PRO A 35 12.63 -9.17 -8.74
C PRO A 35 11.89 -10.34 -8.09
N LEU A 36 11.82 -11.49 -8.79
CA LEU A 36 11.18 -12.69 -8.25
C LEU A 36 11.85 -13.20 -6.96
N ASP A 37 13.16 -13.00 -6.83
CA ASP A 37 13.93 -13.47 -5.67
C ASP A 37 13.73 -12.61 -4.41
N ASP A 38 13.12 -11.43 -4.53
CA ASP A 38 12.89 -10.52 -3.39
C ASP A 38 11.61 -10.86 -2.61
N TRP A 39 10.74 -11.69 -3.19
CA TRP A 39 9.51 -12.14 -2.56
C TRP A 39 9.79 -13.08 -1.39
N LYS A 40 9.12 -12.83 -0.28
CA LYS A 40 9.25 -13.61 0.95
C LYS A 40 7.90 -14.24 1.30
N PRO A 41 7.89 -15.46 1.86
CA PRO A 41 6.67 -16.03 2.42
C PRO A 41 6.06 -15.08 3.47
N PHE A 42 4.75 -14.90 3.39
CA PHE A 42 3.93 -14.11 4.29
C PHE A 42 2.68 -14.90 4.63
N ASP A 43 2.64 -15.48 5.83
CA ASP A 43 1.57 -16.42 6.19
C ASP A 43 0.26 -15.68 6.49
N LEU A 44 -0.64 -15.68 5.51
CA LEU A 44 -2.01 -15.17 5.64
C LEU A 44 -2.99 -16.19 6.23
N THR A 45 -2.56 -17.44 6.37
CA THR A 45 -3.42 -18.59 6.69
C THR A 45 -3.28 -19.07 8.13
N VAL A 46 -2.17 -18.73 8.79
CA VAL A 46 -1.86 -19.13 10.16
C VAL A 46 -1.49 -17.92 10.99
N ARG A 47 -2.50 -17.28 11.61
CA ARG A 47 -2.44 -16.44 12.82
C ARG A 47 -3.79 -15.75 13.03
N ASP A 48 -3.96 -15.17 14.23
CA ASP A 48 -4.98 -14.16 14.50
C ASP A 48 -4.81 -12.97 13.55
N ALA A 49 -5.91 -12.35 13.11
CA ALA A 49 -5.90 -11.24 12.16
C ALA A 49 -5.02 -10.08 12.65
N ASP A 50 -5.02 -9.86 13.98
CA ASP A 50 -4.23 -8.83 14.65
C ASP A 50 -2.72 -9.04 14.46
N ALA A 51 -2.26 -10.29 14.49
CA ALA A 51 -0.86 -10.64 14.31
C ALA A 51 -0.40 -10.54 12.84
N ILE A 52 -1.26 -10.90 11.89
CA ILE A 52 -0.98 -10.71 10.45
C ILE A 52 -0.81 -9.22 10.15
N GLU A 53 -1.69 -8.38 10.68
CA GLU A 53 -1.62 -6.93 10.52
C GLU A 53 -0.37 -6.34 11.19
N ASP A 54 0.02 -6.81 12.38
CA ASP A 54 1.23 -6.33 13.05
C ASP A 54 2.51 -6.73 12.30
N ASP A 55 2.57 -7.96 11.76
CA ASP A 55 3.67 -8.40 10.90
C ASP A 55 3.74 -7.51 9.64
N PHE A 56 2.60 -7.23 8.99
CA PHE A 56 2.54 -6.30 7.85
C PHE A 56 2.99 -4.88 8.21
N LEU A 57 2.52 -4.35 9.34
CA LEU A 57 2.88 -3.00 9.80
C LEU A 57 4.38 -2.89 10.09
N THR A 58 5.02 -3.95 10.57
CA THR A 58 6.48 -4.01 10.76
C THR A 58 7.24 -3.82 9.44
N TYR A 59 6.70 -4.29 8.31
CA TYR A 59 7.30 -4.02 6.99
C TYR A 59 7.18 -2.54 6.57
N CYS A 60 6.23 -1.82 7.17
CA CYS A 60 5.91 -0.43 6.87
C CYS A 60 6.56 0.59 7.82
N ASP A 61 7.32 0.16 8.84
CA ASP A 61 7.81 1.03 9.93
C ASP A 61 8.75 2.16 9.48
N ASP A 62 9.43 2.02 8.34
CA ASP A 62 10.35 3.01 7.79
C ASP A 62 9.72 3.88 6.68
N LEU A 63 8.41 3.75 6.44
CA LEU A 63 7.69 4.60 5.51
C LEU A 63 7.52 6.00 6.10
N GLU A 64 7.57 7.02 5.25
CA GLU A 64 7.38 8.41 5.64
C GLU A 64 6.36 9.10 4.72
N GLY A 65 5.79 10.20 5.22
CA GLY A 65 4.88 11.07 4.48
C GLY A 65 3.56 10.41 4.06
N PRO A 66 2.81 11.02 3.12
CA PRO A 66 1.58 10.43 2.61
C PRO A 66 1.86 9.16 1.82
N LEU A 67 1.05 8.15 2.08
CA LEU A 67 1.06 6.83 1.45
C LEU A 67 -0.16 6.68 0.56
N ILE A 68 -0.01 5.92 -0.51
CA ILE A 68 -1.14 5.38 -1.27
C ILE A 68 -1.30 3.93 -0.86
N VAL A 69 -2.50 3.58 -0.38
CA VAL A 69 -2.85 2.23 0.03
C VAL A 69 -3.97 1.72 -0.88
N VAL A 70 -3.77 0.56 -1.49
CA VAL A 70 -4.74 -0.11 -2.34
C VAL A 70 -4.95 -1.53 -1.84
N ASN A 71 -6.21 -1.91 -1.65
CA ASN A 71 -6.62 -3.28 -1.34
C ASN A 71 -7.92 -3.63 -2.10
N SER A 72 -8.56 -4.76 -1.78
CA SER A 72 -9.82 -5.22 -2.39
C SER A 72 -10.88 -4.12 -2.50
N THR A 73 -11.12 -3.39 -1.40
CA THR A 73 -12.20 -2.40 -1.33
C THR A 73 -11.93 -1.19 -2.22
N SER A 74 -10.67 -0.88 -2.53
CA SER A 74 -10.31 0.20 -3.46
C SER A 74 -10.88 0.01 -4.87
N PHE A 75 -11.21 -1.22 -5.25
CA PHE A 75 -11.84 -1.54 -6.53
C PHE A 75 -13.37 -1.43 -6.50
N TYR A 76 -13.96 -1.16 -5.35
CA TYR A 76 -15.39 -0.86 -5.27
C TYR A 76 -15.69 0.48 -5.96
N PRO A 77 -16.88 0.65 -6.57
CA PRO A 77 -17.18 1.82 -7.40
C PRO A 77 -17.03 3.18 -6.69
N ASP A 78 -17.14 3.22 -5.35
CA ASP A 78 -17.22 4.42 -4.52
C ASP A 78 -16.01 4.64 -3.58
N GLN A 79 -15.02 3.74 -3.54
CA GLN A 79 -13.92 3.80 -2.57
C GLN A 79 -12.61 4.32 -3.19
N GLY A 80 -12.09 3.66 -4.23
CA GLY A 80 -10.80 4.00 -4.82
C GLY A 80 -9.59 3.78 -3.89
N PRO A 81 -8.38 4.17 -4.33
CA PRO A 81 -7.18 4.16 -3.48
C PRO A 81 -7.32 5.09 -2.27
N TYR A 82 -6.79 4.63 -1.13
CA TYR A 82 -6.75 5.38 0.11
C TYR A 82 -5.45 6.19 0.22
N PHE A 83 -5.54 7.41 0.75
CA PHE A 83 -4.38 8.26 1.05
C PHE A 83 -4.25 8.38 2.56
N VAL A 84 -3.13 7.91 3.09
CA VAL A 84 -2.92 7.78 4.54
C VAL A 84 -1.54 8.32 4.89
N GLU A 85 -1.43 9.23 5.84
CA GLU A 85 -0.12 9.61 6.37
C GLU A 85 0.53 8.41 7.05
N ALA A 86 1.83 8.19 6.81
CA ALA A 86 2.56 7.06 7.38
C ALA A 86 2.43 6.96 8.90
N SER A 87 2.41 8.11 9.60
CA SER A 87 2.19 8.18 11.05
C SER A 87 0.83 7.63 11.51
N ASN A 88 -0.15 7.56 10.61
CA ASN A 88 -1.51 7.11 10.87
C ASN A 88 -1.80 5.74 10.25
N LEU A 89 -0.82 5.10 9.59
CA LEU A 89 -1.04 3.83 8.88
C LEU A 89 -1.50 2.73 9.84
N ARG A 90 -0.88 2.63 11.02
CA ARG A 90 -1.28 1.66 12.06
C ARG A 90 -2.74 1.81 12.45
N ASP A 91 -3.16 3.03 12.80
CA ASP A 91 -4.54 3.31 13.19
C ASP A 91 -5.53 3.06 12.04
N PHE A 92 -5.11 3.34 10.80
CA PHE A 92 -5.91 3.07 9.62
C PHE A 92 -6.15 1.56 9.41
N VAL A 93 -5.09 0.74 9.48
CA VAL A 93 -5.17 -0.71 9.35
C VAL A 93 -6.04 -1.30 10.47
N LYS A 94 -5.74 -0.96 11.72
CA LYS A 94 -6.41 -1.51 12.91
C LYS A 94 -7.90 -1.12 13.03
N ALA A 95 -8.31 -0.03 12.39
CA ALA A 95 -9.70 0.42 12.40
C ALA A 95 -10.44 0.13 11.08
N PHE A 96 -9.81 -0.54 10.13
CA PHE A 96 -10.32 -0.68 8.77
C PHE A 96 -11.63 -1.48 8.73
N ASP A 97 -11.67 -2.61 9.44
CA ASP A 97 -12.85 -3.49 9.54
C ASP A 97 -14.08 -2.75 10.08
N THR A 98 -13.89 -1.86 11.04
CA THR A 98 -14.95 -1.13 11.71
C THR A 98 -15.45 0.00 10.81
N ARG A 99 -14.57 0.62 10.02
CA ARG A 99 -14.88 1.77 9.17
C ARG A 99 -15.46 1.35 7.81
N VAL A 100 -14.91 0.30 7.21
CA VAL A 100 -15.20 -0.13 5.84
C VAL A 100 -16.00 -1.44 5.80
N ARG A 101 -16.13 -2.14 6.94
CA ARG A 101 -16.83 -3.44 7.07
C ARG A 101 -16.20 -4.56 6.24
N ASP A 102 -14.90 -4.46 6.00
CA ASP A 102 -14.10 -5.47 5.30
C ASP A 102 -12.74 -5.62 5.97
N TYR A 103 -12.12 -6.80 5.87
CA TYR A 103 -10.81 -7.05 6.45
C TYR A 103 -9.71 -6.43 5.58
N PHE A 104 -8.77 -5.71 6.19
CA PHE A 104 -7.74 -4.95 5.48
C PHE A 104 -6.88 -5.82 4.55
N MET A 105 -6.54 -7.03 5.01
CA MET A 105 -5.67 -8.00 4.33
C MET A 105 -6.47 -9.13 3.66
N TRP A 106 -7.74 -8.88 3.30
CA TRP A 106 -8.61 -9.91 2.68
C TRP A 106 -8.08 -10.44 1.33
N THR A 107 -7.39 -9.58 0.57
CA THR A 107 -6.75 -9.91 -0.72
C THR A 107 -5.39 -9.22 -0.80
N ASP A 108 -4.85 -9.09 -2.01
CA ASP A 108 -3.71 -8.24 -2.33
C ASP A 108 -3.80 -6.86 -1.66
N VAL A 109 -2.69 -6.45 -1.05
CA VAL A 109 -2.49 -5.13 -0.46
C VAL A 109 -1.24 -4.50 -1.06
N LEU A 110 -1.36 -3.26 -1.51
CA LEU A 110 -0.26 -2.48 -2.06
C LEU A 110 -0.14 -1.17 -1.29
N VAL A 111 1.09 -0.85 -0.88
CA VAL A 111 1.44 0.43 -0.27
C VAL A 111 2.55 1.08 -1.06
N VAL A 112 2.35 2.32 -1.51
CA VAL A 112 3.35 3.14 -2.20
C VAL A 112 3.66 4.35 -1.34
N SER A 113 4.94 4.56 -1.02
CA SER A 113 5.44 5.74 -0.32
C SER A 113 6.25 6.61 -1.29
N PRO A 114 5.69 7.72 -1.79
CA PRO A 114 6.40 8.66 -2.67
C PRO A 114 7.58 9.35 -1.98
N ALA A 115 7.54 9.48 -0.66
CA ALA A 115 8.61 10.09 0.13
C ALA A 115 9.87 9.24 0.19
N THR A 116 9.69 7.94 0.43
CA THR A 116 10.81 7.00 0.63
C THR A 116 11.19 6.27 -0.65
N GLY A 117 10.26 6.24 -1.62
CA GLY A 117 10.34 5.44 -2.84
C GLY A 117 10.03 3.96 -2.62
N PHE A 118 9.57 3.57 -1.42
CA PHE A 118 9.23 2.18 -1.15
C PHE A 118 7.87 1.80 -1.74
N VAL A 119 7.81 0.59 -2.28
CA VAL A 119 6.58 -0.08 -2.68
C VAL A 119 6.54 -1.43 -1.98
N ILE A 120 5.47 -1.66 -1.23
CA ILE A 120 5.21 -2.91 -0.52
C ILE A 120 4.01 -3.57 -1.20
N VAL A 121 4.12 -4.86 -1.49
CA VAL A 121 3.05 -5.66 -2.07
C VAL A 121 2.90 -6.91 -1.24
N VAL A 122 1.68 -7.18 -0.80
CA VAL A 122 1.26 -8.46 -0.23
C VAL A 122 0.31 -9.09 -1.24
N GLN A 123 0.56 -10.34 -1.60
CA GLN A 123 -0.32 -11.13 -2.46
C GLN A 123 -1.18 -12.07 -1.61
N ASP A 124 -2.42 -12.30 -2.06
CA ASP A 124 -3.38 -13.19 -1.39
C ASP A 124 -2.93 -14.66 -1.31
N ASP A 125 -1.97 -15.07 -2.14
CA ASP A 125 -1.34 -16.39 -2.13
C ASP A 125 -0.20 -16.54 -1.10
N GLY A 126 0.00 -15.53 -0.25
CA GLY A 126 0.84 -15.62 0.93
C GLY A 126 2.30 -15.22 0.69
N TYR A 127 2.53 -14.20 -0.14
CA TYR A 127 3.85 -13.60 -0.33
C TYR A 127 3.83 -12.09 -0.06
N ILE A 128 4.95 -11.58 0.44
CA ILE A 128 5.20 -10.15 0.62
C ILE A 128 6.51 -9.77 -0.06
N VAL A 129 6.54 -8.58 -0.63
CA VAL A 129 7.77 -7.95 -1.12
C VAL A 129 7.79 -6.49 -0.76
N LYS A 130 8.99 -5.96 -0.57
CA LYS A 130 9.26 -4.55 -0.38
C LYS A 130 10.43 -4.15 -1.27
N VAL A 131 10.15 -3.31 -2.26
CA VAL A 131 11.15 -2.81 -3.21
C VAL A 131 11.34 -1.31 -3.05
N ARG A 132 12.51 -0.82 -3.42
CA ARG A 132 12.82 0.61 -3.44
C ARG A 132 12.95 1.10 -4.88
N GLY A 133 12.04 1.96 -5.28
CA GLY A 133 12.12 2.74 -6.50
C GLY A 133 12.60 4.18 -6.25
N ASN A 134 12.02 5.12 -6.99
CA ASN A 134 12.33 6.54 -6.90
C ASN A 134 11.56 7.21 -5.75
N ALA A 135 12.28 7.88 -4.86
CA ALA A 135 11.67 8.88 -3.99
C ALA A 135 11.36 10.14 -4.82
N ILE A 136 10.08 10.50 -4.92
CA ILE A 136 9.59 11.60 -5.76
C ILE A 136 9.04 12.78 -4.96
N MET A 137 9.09 12.69 -3.63
CA MET A 137 8.59 13.70 -2.71
C MET A 137 9.59 13.92 -1.58
N THR A 138 9.72 15.16 -1.11
CA THR A 138 10.55 15.50 0.05
C THR A 138 9.66 15.73 1.26
N VAL A 139 9.91 15.03 2.36
CA VAL A 139 9.25 15.28 3.64
C VAL A 139 10.04 16.36 4.37
N GLN A 140 9.44 17.55 4.51
CA GLN A 140 9.99 18.54 5.44
C GLN A 140 9.72 18.07 6.87
N ARG A 141 10.75 17.55 7.54
CA ARG A 141 10.68 17.38 8.99
C ARG A 141 10.58 18.78 9.59
N GLY A 142 9.44 19.09 10.20
CA GLY A 142 9.25 20.34 10.93
C GLY A 142 10.40 20.51 11.90
N VAL A 143 11.16 21.60 11.75
CA VAL A 143 12.09 22.03 12.79
C VAL A 143 11.21 22.44 13.95
N ASP A 144 11.15 21.61 14.99
CA ASP A 144 10.39 21.90 16.20
C ASP A 144 10.72 23.33 16.66
N ALA A 145 9.66 24.13 16.80
CA ALA A 145 9.76 25.44 17.40
C ALA A 145 10.27 25.27 18.83
N LYS A 146 11.41 25.90 19.08
CA LYS A 146 12.14 25.93 20.34
C LYS A 146 11.32 26.53 21.48
#